data_AF-A0A7Y8HRG5-F1
#
_entry.id   AF-A0A7Y8HRG5-F1
#
_cell.length_a   1.000
_cell.length_b   1.000
_cell.length_c   1.000
_cell.angle_alpha   90.00
_cell.angle_beta   90.00
_cell.angle_gamma   90.00
#
_symmetry.space_group_name_H-M   'P 1'
#
loop_
_entity.id
_entity.type
_entity.pdbx_description
1 polymer ?
#
loop_
_entity_poly.entity_id
_entity_poly.type
_entity_poly.pdbx_seq_one_letter_code
_entity_poly.pdbx_strand_id
1 'polypeptide(L)'
;MEVLEPFVCVLGIAFGALLVYGLKHQWHWIYDPPEWMFAIYFPTVIKMMWGPKHVPRFAYLTAYGYIVMSIICLAGSLLDML
;
A
#
# COMPACT_ATOMS: atom_id res chain seq x y z
N MET A 1 -2.02 -5.82 23.31
CA MET A 1 -2.04 -4.99 22.09
C MET A 1 -0.64 -4.63 21.62
N GLU A 2 0.35 -4.61 22.51
CA GLU A 2 1.76 -4.25 22.24
C GLU A 2 2.44 -5.01 21.09
N VAL A 3 2.08 -6.27 20.82
CA VAL A 3 2.69 -7.06 19.72
C VAL A 3 1.88 -6.99 18.41
N LEU A 4 0.59 -6.64 18.50
CA LEU A 4 -0.29 -6.59 17.32
C LEU A 4 0.02 -5.38 16.45
N GLU A 5 0.30 -4.24 17.08
CA GLU A 5 0.64 -2.99 16.39
C GLU A 5 1.91 -3.09 15.54
N PRO A 6 3.08 -3.50 16.06
CA PRO A 6 4.28 -3.65 15.24
C PRO A 6 4.09 -4.71 14.15
N PHE A 7 3.33 -5.78 14.43
CA PHE A 7 2.99 -6.78 13.42
C PHE A 7 2.20 -6.18 12.25
N VAL A 8 1.17 -5.37 12.52
CA VAL A 8 0.40 -4.67 11.48
C VAL A 8 1.27 -3.67 10.73
N CYS A 9 2.14 -2.92 11.41
CA CYS A 9 3.08 -2.03 10.75
C CYS A 9 4.00 -2.81 9.79
N VAL A 10 4.56 -3.95 10.21
CA VAL A 10 5.42 -4.80 9.36
C VAL A 10 4.67 -5.36 8.16
N LEU A 11 3.40 -5.79 8.33
CA LEU A 11 2.56 -6.21 7.21
C LEU A 11 2.35 -5.09 6.19
N GLY A 12 2.17 -3.85 6.65
CA GLY A 12 2.07 -2.69 5.78
C GLY A 12 3.35 -2.41 4.99
N ILE A 13 4.53 -2.56 5.62
CA ILE A 13 5.83 -2.49 4.91
C ILE A 13 5.92 -3.58 3.85
N ALA A 14 5.60 -4.83 4.20
CA ALA A 14 5.65 -5.97 3.28
C ALA A 14 4.69 -5.78 2.10
N PHE A 15 3.48 -5.30 2.34
CA PHE A 15 2.50 -5.00 1.30
C PHE A 15 2.97 -3.85 0.40
N GLY A 16 3.47 -2.76 0.98
CA GLY A 16 4.04 -1.65 0.23
C GLY A 16 5.21 -2.09 -0.67
N ALA A 17 6.11 -2.93 -0.14
CA ALA A 17 7.22 -3.50 -0.91
C ALA A 17 6.74 -4.41 -2.05
N LEU A 18 5.71 -5.23 -1.81
CA LEU A 18 5.06 -6.06 -2.84
C LEU A 18 4.48 -5.19 -3.96
N LEU A 19 3.83 -4.08 -3.62
CA LEU A 19 3.30 -3.13 -4.60
C LEU A 19 4.42 -2.47 -5.42
N VAL A 20 5.50 -2.02 -4.78
CA VAL A 20 6.67 -1.47 -5.49
C VAL A 20 7.28 -2.51 -6.43
N TYR A 21 7.42 -3.75 -5.96
CA TYR A 21 7.94 -4.86 -6.77
C TYR A 21 7.05 -5.13 -7.98
N GLY A 22 5.73 -5.21 -7.77
CA GLY A 22 4.76 -5.43 -8.85
C GLY A 22 4.68 -4.25 -9.83
N LEU A 23 4.84 -3.01 -9.36
CA LEU A 23 4.96 -1.83 -10.22
C LEU A 23 6.17 -1.94 -11.15
N LYS A 24 7.32 -2.36 -10.61
CA LYS A 24 8.56 -2.58 -11.38
C LYS A 24 8.42 -3.69 -12.41
N HIS A 25 7.65 -4.73 -12.11
CA HIS A 25 7.37 -5.86 -13.00
C HIS A 25 6.12 -5.69 -13.85
N GLN A 26 5.50 -4.50 -13.85
CA GLN A 26 4.31 -4.20 -14.65
C GLN A 26 3.17 -5.20 -14.45
N TRP A 27 2.94 -5.66 -13.21
CA TRP A 27 1.88 -6.62 -12.92
C TRP A 27 0.51 -6.08 -13.32
N HIS A 28 -0.21 -6.84 -14.14
CA HIS A 28 -1.46 -6.38 -14.73
C HIS A 28 -2.49 -5.92 -13.69
N TRP A 29 -2.64 -6.65 -12.59
CA TRP A 29 -3.61 -6.31 -11.53
C TRP A 29 -3.30 -5.00 -10.78
N ILE A 30 -2.08 -4.46 -10.87
CA ILE A 30 -1.72 -3.17 -10.27
C ILE A 30 -2.10 -2.00 -11.18
N TYR A 31 -1.92 -2.18 -12.50
CA TYR A 31 -2.17 -1.15 -13.51
C TYR A 31 -3.63 -1.17 -13.98
N ASP A 32 -4.27 -2.34 -13.91
CA ASP A 32 -5.68 -2.53 -14.23
C ASP A 32 -6.34 -3.40 -13.15
N PRO A 33 -6.53 -2.86 -11.93
CA PRO A 33 -7.07 -3.64 -10.84
C PRO A 33 -8.53 -4.03 -11.10
N PRO A 34 -8.94 -5.27 -10.74
CA PRO A 34 -10.34 -5.66 -10.76
C PRO A 34 -11.14 -4.85 -9.74
N GLU A 35 -12.41 -4.63 -10.04
CA GLU A 35 -13.25 -3.68 -9.29
C GLU A 35 -13.38 -4.04 -7.81
N TRP A 36 -13.50 -5.33 -7.47
CA TRP A 36 -13.63 -5.81 -6.09
C TRP A 36 -12.45 -5.42 -5.16
N MET A 37 -11.30 -5.04 -5.72
CA MET A 37 -10.14 -4.60 -4.93
C MET A 37 -10.31 -3.21 -4.32
N PHE A 38 -11.41 -2.49 -4.58
CA PHE A 38 -11.69 -1.17 -4.02
C PHE A 38 -11.55 -1.11 -2.49
N ALA A 39 -11.83 -2.21 -1.80
CA ALA A 39 -11.77 -2.29 -0.34
C ALA A 39 -10.34 -2.33 0.23
N ILE A 40 -9.35 -2.71 -0.59
CA ILE A 40 -7.98 -2.98 -0.14
C ILE A 40 -6.91 -2.22 -0.95
N TYR A 41 -7.30 -1.65 -2.09
CA TYR A 41 -6.38 -1.04 -3.03
C TYR A 41 -6.96 0.26 -3.59
N PHE A 42 -6.45 1.38 -3.06
CA PHE A 42 -6.91 2.72 -3.41
C PHE A 42 -6.90 3.03 -4.93
N PRO A 43 -5.91 2.60 -5.73
CA PRO A 43 -5.91 2.84 -7.17
C PRO A 43 -7.10 2.22 -7.92
N THR A 44 -7.80 1.24 -7.35
CA THR A 44 -9.06 0.74 -7.90
C THR A 44 -10.16 1.81 -7.84
N VAL A 45 -10.23 2.59 -6.76
CA VAL A 45 -11.17 3.72 -6.64
C VAL A 45 -10.84 4.80 -7.68
N ILE A 46 -9.54 5.06 -7.89
CA ILE A 46 -9.07 5.98 -8.94
C ILE A 46 -9.50 5.52 -10.33
N LYS A 47 -9.38 4.22 -10.62
CA LYS A 47 -9.86 3.63 -11.87
C LYS A 47 -11.36 3.87 -12.06
N MET A 48 -12.17 3.64 -11.02
CA MET A 48 -13.63 3.82 -11.08
C MET A 48 -14.04 5.28 -11.30
N MET A 49 -13.36 6.24 -10.65
CA MET A 49 -13.75 7.66 -10.71
C MET A 49 -13.17 8.40 -11.92
N TRP A 50 -11.91 8.13 -12.29
CA TRP A 50 -11.16 8.91 -13.28
C TRP A 50 -10.57 8.08 -14.42
N GLY A 51 -10.91 6.80 -14.49
CA GLY A 51 -10.45 5.88 -15.53
C GLY A 51 -9.03 5.33 -15.31
N PRO A 52 -8.63 4.32 -16.11
CA PRO A 52 -7.39 3.56 -15.92
C PRO A 52 -6.12 4.38 -16.14
N LYS A 53 -6.19 5.49 -16.90
CA LYS A 53 -5.03 6.34 -17.23
C LYS A 53 -4.32 6.92 -16.00
N HIS A 54 -5.06 7.13 -14.90
CA HIS A 54 -4.53 7.73 -13.67
C HIS A 54 -3.97 6.69 -12.69
N VAL A 55 -4.34 5.42 -12.85
CA VAL A 55 -3.97 4.32 -11.94
C VAL A 55 -2.47 4.24 -11.69
N PRO A 56 -1.57 4.32 -12.69
CA PRO A 56 -0.14 4.12 -12.43
C PRO A 56 0.45 5.14 -11.46
N ARG A 57 0.07 6.42 -11.61
CA ARG A 57 0.56 7.49 -10.74
C ARG A 57 0.10 7.28 -9.30
N PHE A 58 -1.18 6.96 -9.13
CA PHE A 58 -1.74 6.71 -7.81
C PHE A 58 -1.28 5.37 -7.21
N ALA A 59 -0.93 4.39 -8.04
CA ALA A 59 -0.34 3.14 -7.59
C ALA A 59 1.06 3.36 -6.99
N TYR A 60 1.90 4.18 -7.61
CA TYR A 60 3.18 4.60 -7.01
C TYR A 60 2.97 5.34 -5.69
N LEU A 61 2.07 6.33 -5.65
CA LEU A 61 1.76 7.06 -4.42
C LEU A 61 1.26 6.13 -3.31
N THR A 62 0.39 5.19 -3.65
CA THR A 62 -0.14 4.20 -2.71
C THR A 62 0.99 3.31 -2.17
N ALA A 63 1.83 2.75 -3.05
CA ALA A 63 2.91 1.86 -2.65
C ALA A 63 3.91 2.53 -1.70
N TYR A 64 4.38 3.73 -2.05
CA TYR A 64 5.29 4.50 -1.19
C TYR A 64 4.61 5.02 0.07
N GLY A 65 3.33 5.42 -0.03
CA GLY A 65 2.53 5.84 1.11
C GLY A 65 2.41 4.75 2.17
N TYR A 66 2.13 3.50 1.76
CA TYR A 66 2.13 2.34 2.66
C TYR A 66 3.48 2.19 3.37
N ILE A 67 4.59 2.19 2.63
CA ILE A 67 5.93 2.03 3.22
C ILE A 67 6.22 3.12 4.25
N VAL A 68 6.01 4.39 3.90
CA VAL A 68 6.30 5.53 4.78
C VAL A 68 5.43 5.49 6.04
N MET A 69 4.12 5.32 5.89
CA MET A 69 3.20 5.28 7.04
C MET A 69 3.50 4.08 7.95
N SER A 70 3.83 2.94 7.37
CA SER A 70 4.18 1.75 8.14
C SER A 70 5.54 1.87 8.85
N ILE A 71 6.51 2.58 8.29
CA ILE A 71 7.77 2.91 9.00
C ILE A 71 7.50 3.84 10.17
N ILE A 72 6.66 4.87 9.98
CA ILE A 72 6.28 5.80 11.07
C ILE A 72 5.55 5.03 12.18
N CYS A 73 4.60 4.17 11.81
CA CYS A 73 3.88 3.27 12.72
C CYS A 73 4.86 2.40 13.53
N LEU A 74 5.82 1.77 12.87
CA LEU A 74 6.79 0.90 13.52
C LEU A 74 7.73 1.68 14.45
N ALA A 75 8.19 2.86 14.03
CA ALA A 75 9.05 3.72 14.85
C ALA A 75 8.32 4.21 16.11
N GLY A 76 7.05 4.64 15.97
CA GLY A 76 6.21 5.04 17.10
C GLY A 76 6.01 3.89 18.09
N SER A 77 5.60 2.71 17.58
CA SER A 77 5.39 1.52 18.42
C SER A 77 6.67 1.06 19.15
N LEU A 78 7.84 1.16 18.50
CA LEU A 78 9.12 0.85 19.13
C LEU A 78 9.53 1.87 20.20
N LEU A 79 9.24 3.16 19.99
CA LEU A 79 9.49 4.21 20.97
C LEU A 79 8.59 4.05 22.21
N ASP A 80 7.33 3.68 22.03
CA ASP A 80 6.38 3.47 23.13
C ASP A 80 6.72 2.24 23.99
N MET A 81 7.48 1.28 23.44
CA MET A 81 7.94 0.08 24.16
C MET A 81 9.23 0.28 24.98
N LEU A 82 9.93 1.40 24.81
CA LEU A 82 11.26 1.67 25.40
C LEU A 82 11.16 2.52 26.67
#